data_AF-A0A2E5FGV7-F1
#
_entry.id   AF-A0A2E5FGV7-F1
#
_cell.length_a   1.000
_cell.length_b   1.000
_cell.length_c   1.000
_cell.angle_alpha   90.00
_cell.angle_beta   90.00
_cell.angle_gamma   90.00
#
_symmetry.space_group_name_H-M   'P 1'
#
loop_
_entity.id
_entity.type
_entity.pdbx_description
1 polymer ?
#
loop_
_entity_poly.entity_id
_entity_poly.type
_entity_poly.pdbx_seq_one_letter_code
_entity_poly.pdbx_strand_id
1 'polypeptide(L)'
;MLLNPMMLGFYLLVLGSFIGFELITKVPPTLHTPLMSGSNAISGISIVGALLAMVLPPGSDLAKWLALSAVMLATINVVGGFMVTDRMLQMFNRKGK
;
A
#
# COMPACT_ATOMS: atom_id res chain seq x y z
N MET A 1 -24.31 -20.89 2.21
CA MET A 1 -23.68 -20.54 3.51
C MET A 1 -22.43 -19.72 3.23
N LEU A 2 -22.61 -18.44 2.91
CA LEU A 2 -21.48 -17.52 2.76
C LEU A 2 -21.01 -17.10 4.16
N LEU A 3 -19.70 -17.03 4.38
CA LEU A 3 -19.15 -16.53 5.65
C LEU A 3 -19.63 -15.09 5.88
N ASN A 4 -19.93 -14.75 7.14
CA ASN A 4 -20.21 -13.37 7.57
C ASN A 4 -19.02 -12.46 7.17
N PRO A 5 -19.26 -11.21 6.66
CA PRO A 5 -18.20 -10.27 6.29
C PRO A 5 -17.10 -10.08 7.34
N MET A 6 -17.44 -10.09 8.63
CA MET A 6 -16.46 -10.00 9.71
C MET A 6 -15.54 -11.23 9.74
N MET A 7 -16.14 -12.43 9.66
CA MET A 7 -15.38 -13.68 9.58
C MET A 7 -14.49 -13.68 8.35
N LEU A 8 -15.03 -13.33 7.18
CA LEU A 8 -14.27 -13.22 5.94
C LEU A 8 -13.06 -12.28 6.08
N GLY A 9 -13.23 -11.12 6.72
CA GLY A 9 -12.14 -10.19 7.01
C GLY A 9 -11.02 -10.81 7.85
N PHE A 10 -11.36 -11.57 8.89
CA PHE A 10 -10.38 -12.32 9.69
C PHE A 10 -9.66 -13.40 8.88
N TYR A 11 -10.39 -14.16 8.06
CA TYR A 11 -9.78 -15.15 7.17
C TYR A 11 -8.77 -14.51 6.21
N LEU A 12 -9.12 -13.38 5.59
CA LEU A 12 -8.22 -12.64 4.69
C LEU A 12 -7.01 -12.07 5.43
N LEU A 13 -7.19 -11.52 6.64
CA LEU A 13 -6.11 -10.99 7.45
C LEU A 13 -5.09 -12.08 7.81
N VAL A 14 -5.56 -13.22 8.29
CA VAL A 14 -4.70 -14.33 8.73
C VAL A 14 -3.99 -14.93 7.52
N LEU A 15 -4.72 -15.35 6.49
CA LEU A 15 -4.13 -15.98 5.31
C LEU A 15 -3.20 -15.03 4.55
N GLY A 16 -3.59 -13.76 4.40
CA GLY A 16 -2.77 -12.73 3.78
C GLY A 16 -1.46 -12.47 4.54
N SER A 17 -1.49 -12.50 5.87
CA SER A 17 -0.27 -12.36 6.69
C SER A 17 0.69 -13.54 6.51
N PHE A 18 0.17 -14.77 6.48
CA PHE A 18 0.98 -15.97 6.21
C PHE A 18 1.62 -15.92 4.82
N ILE A 19 0.86 -15.52 3.79
CA ILE A 19 1.40 -15.35 2.44
C ILE A 19 2.49 -14.27 2.42
N GLY A 20 2.27 -13.14 3.09
CA GLY A 20 3.27 -12.07 3.19
C GLY A 20 4.59 -12.55 3.80
N PHE A 21 4.52 -13.33 4.89
CA PHE A 21 5.69 -13.94 5.50
C PHE A 21 6.43 -14.87 4.54
N GLU A 22 5.72 -15.82 3.93
CA GLU A 22 6.29 -16.84 3.04
C GLU A 22 6.90 -16.26 1.74
N LEU A 23 6.37 -15.12 1.28
CA LEU A 23 6.94 -14.40 0.13
C LEU A 23 8.23 -13.68 0.50
N ILE A 24 8.26 -12.96 1.63
CA ILE A 24 9.42 -12.16 2.04
C ILE A 24 10.63 -13.05 2.37
N THR A 25 10.41 -14.24 2.97
CA THR A 25 11.50 -15.19 3.28
C THR A 25 12.24 -15.71 2.04
N LYS A 26 11.63 -15.62 0.86
CA LYS A 26 12.20 -16.10 -0.42
C LYS A 26 12.86 -15.00 -1.24
N VAL A 27 12.90 -13.76 -0.77
CA VAL A 27 13.52 -12.64 -1.48
C VAL A 27 15.05 -12.68 -1.27
N PRO A 28 15.87 -12.63 -2.34
CA PRO A 28 17.32 -12.59 -2.20
C PRO A 28 17.80 -11.30 -1.51
N PRO A 29 18.92 -11.31 -0.78
CA PRO A 29 19.37 -10.17 0.00
C PRO A 29 19.60 -8.88 -0.78
N THR A 30 19.96 -9.01 -2.06
CA THR A 30 20.16 -7.88 -2.98
C THR A 30 18.90 -7.05 -3.21
N LEU A 31 17.71 -7.63 -2.98
CA LEU A 31 16.43 -6.97 -3.20
C LEU A 31 15.79 -6.42 -1.92
N HIS A 32 16.41 -6.53 -0.73
CA HIS A 32 15.78 -6.05 0.51
C HIS A 32 15.49 -4.54 0.50
N THR A 33 16.38 -3.72 -0.05
CA THR A 33 16.15 -2.27 -0.14
C THR A 33 15.07 -1.90 -1.16
N PRO A 34 15.08 -2.44 -2.41
CA PRO A 34 13.94 -2.31 -3.31
C PRO A 34 12.62 -2.84 -2.73
N LEU A 35 12.66 -3.97 -2.01
CA LEU A 35 11.50 -4.57 -1.36
C LEU A 35 10.93 -3.66 -0.26
N MET A 36 11.80 -3.05 0.55
CA MET A 36 11.40 -2.08 1.58
C MET A 36 10.73 -0.85 0.95
N SER A 37 11.27 -0.34 -0.15
CA SER A 37 10.65 0.74 -0.92
C SER A 37 9.31 0.31 -1.53
N GLY A 38 9.24 -0.90 -2.10
CA GLY A 38 8.05 -1.45 -2.73
C GLY A 38 6.91 -1.70 -1.73
N SER A 39 7.19 -2.24 -0.55
CA SER A 39 6.19 -2.42 0.50
C SER A 39 5.66 -1.08 1.04
N ASN A 40 6.51 -0.05 1.11
CA ASN A 40 6.08 1.31 1.39
C ASN A 40 5.15 1.86 0.28
N ALA A 41 5.46 1.64 -1.00
CA ALA A 41 4.57 2.02 -2.11
C ALA A 41 3.19 1.33 -2.05
N ILE A 42 3.17 0.04 -1.70
CA ILE A 42 1.94 -0.75 -1.53
C ILE A 42 1.08 -0.22 -0.37
N SER A 43 1.70 0.29 0.71
CA SER A 43 0.98 0.94 1.81
C SER A 43 0.16 2.18 1.38
N GLY A 44 0.47 2.73 0.20
CA GLY A 44 -0.31 3.75 -0.49
C GLY A 44 -1.76 3.35 -0.79
N ILE A 45 -2.15 2.08 -0.62
CA ILE A 45 -3.56 1.62 -0.66
C ILE A 45 -4.47 2.38 0.31
N SER A 46 -3.90 3.01 1.34
CA SER A 46 -4.59 3.98 2.21
C SER A 46 -5.36 5.07 1.45
N ILE A 47 -4.99 5.37 0.19
CA ILE A 47 -5.74 6.28 -0.69
C ILE A 47 -7.20 5.87 -0.87
N VAL A 48 -7.52 4.56 -0.85
CA VAL A 48 -8.91 4.09 -0.93
C VAL A 48 -9.72 4.58 0.27
N GLY A 49 -9.15 4.49 1.47
CA GLY A 49 -9.77 5.01 2.69
C GLY A 49 -9.92 6.53 2.66
N ALA A 50 -8.90 7.24 2.16
CA ALA A 50 -8.94 8.70 2.03
C ALA A 50 -10.02 9.17 1.04
N LEU A 51 -10.18 8.50 -0.10
CA LEU A 51 -11.23 8.78 -1.07
C LEU A 51 -12.63 8.52 -0.50
N LEU A 52 -12.80 7.42 0.24
CA LEU A 52 -14.07 7.14 0.93
C LEU A 52 -14.41 8.23 1.95
N ALA A 53 -13.43 8.73 2.70
CA ALA A 53 -13.60 9.83 3.65
C ALA A 53 -14.04 11.14 2.98
N MET A 54 -13.67 11.35 1.70
CA MET A 54 -14.06 12.54 0.93
C MET A 54 -15.51 12.48 0.42
N VAL A 55 -16.04 11.27 0.17
CA VAL A 55 -17.41 11.05 -0.34
C VAL A 55 -18.44 10.98 0.78
N LEU A 56 -18.01 10.67 2.00
CA LEU A 56 -18.89 10.64 3.17
C LEU A 56 -19.43 12.04 3.50
N PRO A 57 -20.70 12.15 4.00
CA PRO A 57 -21.28 13.43 4.37
C PRO A 57 -20.38 14.16 5.36
N PRO A 58 -20.06 15.46 5.13
CA PRO A 58 -19.14 16.17 6.01
C PRO A 58 -19.80 16.39 7.37
N GLY A 59 -19.29 15.70 8.40
CA GLY A 59 -19.74 15.91 9.79
C GLY A 59 -19.33 17.28 10.35
N SER A 60 -18.20 17.84 9.91
CA SER A 60 -17.67 19.15 10.31
C SER A 60 -16.71 19.71 9.26
N ASP A 61 -16.41 21.01 9.29
CA ASP A 61 -15.39 21.62 8.42
C ASP A 61 -13.99 21.07 8.68
N LEU A 62 -13.69 20.69 9.93
CA LEU A 62 -12.44 20.01 10.29
C LEU A 62 -12.33 18.65 9.57
N ALA A 63 -13.41 17.88 9.48
CA ALA A 63 -13.42 16.60 8.80
C ALA A 63 -13.10 16.75 7.29
N LYS A 64 -13.60 17.82 6.65
CA LYS A 64 -13.29 18.11 5.24
C LYS A 64 -11.80 18.37 5.03
N TRP A 65 -11.19 19.19 5.88
CA TRP A 65 -9.76 19.49 5.81
C TRP A 65 -8.87 18.26 6.07
N LEU A 66 -9.28 17.41 7.01
CA LEU A 66 -8.59 16.14 7.27
C LEU A 66 -8.72 15.17 6.10
N ALA A 67 -9.90 15.04 5.48
CA ALA A 67 -10.10 14.20 4.30
C ALA A 67 -9.27 14.68 3.11
N LEU A 68 -9.24 16.00 2.85
CA LEU A 68 -8.40 16.60 1.81
C LEU A 68 -6.91 16.31 2.06
N SER A 69 -6.45 16.50 3.30
CA SER A 69 -5.07 16.23 3.70
C SER A 69 -4.72 14.74 3.57
N ALA A 70 -5.64 13.85 3.94
CA ALA A 70 -5.46 12.41 3.80
C ALA A 70 -5.29 11.98 2.34
N VAL A 71 -6.09 12.53 1.42
CA VAL A 71 -5.94 12.25 -0.02
C VAL A 71 -4.61 12.75 -0.55
N MET A 72 -4.19 13.97 -0.17
CA MET A 72 -2.89 14.52 -0.58
C MET A 72 -1.74 13.65 -0.09
N LEU A 73 -1.70 13.31 1.21
CA LEU A 73 -0.63 12.50 1.79
C LEU A 73 -0.60 11.08 1.22
N ALA A 74 -1.76 10.44 1.04
CA ALA A 74 -1.84 9.11 0.44
C ALA A 74 -1.38 9.11 -1.03
N THR A 75 -1.69 10.19 -1.78
CA THR A 75 -1.22 10.37 -3.16
C THR A 75 0.30 10.51 -3.21
N ILE A 76 0.89 11.31 -2.30
CA ILE A 76 2.35 11.45 -2.20
C ILE A 76 3.00 10.09 -1.89
N ASN A 77 2.43 9.31 -0.97
CA ASN A 77 2.93 7.98 -0.62
C ASN A 77 2.92 7.03 -1.83
N VAL A 78 1.77 6.90 -2.51
CA VAL A 78 1.65 5.94 -3.63
C VAL A 78 2.53 6.36 -4.81
N VAL A 79 2.47 7.62 -5.24
CA VAL A 79 3.24 8.10 -6.39
C VAL A 79 4.74 8.11 -6.10
N GLY A 80 5.13 8.66 -4.94
CA GLY A 80 6.54 8.71 -4.54
C GLY A 80 7.12 7.32 -4.31
N GLY A 81 6.38 6.44 -3.66
CA GLY A 81 6.78 5.05 -3.40
C GLY A 81 7.04 4.28 -4.69
N PHE A 82 6.11 4.32 -5.65
CA PHE A 82 6.31 3.62 -6.93
C PHE A 82 7.44 4.24 -7.76
N MET A 83 7.59 5.56 -7.78
CA MET A 83 8.68 6.23 -8.50
C MET A 83 10.06 5.86 -7.95
N VAL A 84 10.22 5.81 -6.62
CA VAL A 84 11.49 5.44 -5.98
C VAL A 84 11.78 3.96 -6.21
N THR A 85 10.76 3.10 -6.08
CA THR A 85 10.90 1.65 -6.29
C THR A 85 11.31 1.34 -7.73
N ASP A 86 10.70 1.99 -8.71
CA ASP A 86 11.06 1.86 -10.13
C ASP A 86 12.54 2.22 -10.37
N ARG A 87 13.01 3.35 -9.85
CA ARG A 87 14.42 3.75 -9.94
C ARG A 87 15.37 2.74 -9.31
N MET A 88 14.99 2.14 -8.17
CA MET A 88 15.79 1.09 -7.53
C MET A 88 15.83 -0.19 -8.38
N LEU A 89 14.70 -0.61 -8.95
CA LEU A 89 14.62 -1.82 -9.77
C LEU A 89 15.36 -1.66 -11.11
N GLN A 90 15.41 -0.47 -11.68
CA GLN A 90 16.21 -0.17 -12.88
C GLN A 90 17.70 -0.45 -12.69
N MET A 91 18.22 -0.45 -11.46
CA MET A 91 19.62 -0.79 -11.17
C MET A 91 19.94 -2.28 -11.40
N PHE A 92 18.93 -3.14 -11.45
CA PHE A 92 19.08 -4.58 -11.75
C PHE A 92 18.96 -4.91 -13.24
N ASN A 93 18.48 -3.96 -14.05
CA ASN A 93 18.53 -4.09 -15.50
C ASN A 93 19.97 -3.88 -15.96
N ARG A 94 20.59 -4.93 -16.50
CA ARG A 94 21.87 -4.81 -17.21
C ARG A 94 21.68 -3.81 -18.37
N LYS A 95 22.31 -2.64 -18.28
CA LYS A 95 22.54 -1.80 -19.47
C LYS A 95 23.33 -2.63 -20.48
N GLY A 96 22.68 -3.04 -21.57
CA GLY A 96 23.33 -3.74 -22.69
C GLY A 96 22.93 -5.21 -22.88
N LYS A 97 21.63 -5.48 -23.01
CA LYS A 97 21.02 -6.30 -24.07
C LYS A 97 19.54 -5.95 -24.13
#